data_AF-D5SW53-F1
#
_entry.id   AF-D5SW53-F1
#
_cell.length_a   1.000
_cell.length_b   1.000
_cell.length_c   1.000
_cell.angle_alpha   90.00
_cell.angle_beta   90.00
_cell.angle_gamma   90.00
#
_symmetry.space_group_name_H-M   'P 1'
#
loop_
_entity.id
_entity.type
_entity.pdbx_description
1 polymer ?
#
loop_
_entity_poly.entity_id
_entity_poly.type
_entity_poly.pdbx_seq_one_letter_code
_entity_poly.pdbx_strand_id
1 'polypeptide(L)'
;MDSSTLRDYATVMAALTALLVFILNSVVMVRNRRISNLARFIESHDRLFSRDSYLATNVLALERGELVRDFSDQAMERRFHLMLLEIEHMALLANHRAVPRHTQVYMFGSYSRRLRVLFTEKERQSMFWELAIRFLDQLAEDTDRYEKLTREQRERFWH
;
A
#
# COMPACT_ATOMS: atom_id res chain seq x y z
N MET A 1 -23.95 44.84 -34.10
CA MET A 1 -24.04 43.71 -33.15
C MET A 1 -24.82 44.21 -31.96
N ASP A 2 -25.91 43.53 -31.61
CA ASP A 2 -26.82 43.99 -30.58
C ASP A 2 -26.29 43.60 -29.19
N SER A 3 -26.57 44.41 -28.16
CA SER A 3 -26.02 44.21 -26.80
C SER A 3 -26.45 42.86 -26.19
N SER A 4 -27.64 42.39 -26.58
CA SER A 4 -28.19 41.08 -26.21
C SER A 4 -27.34 39.92 -26.72
N THR A 5 -26.94 39.96 -27.99
CA THR A 5 -26.14 38.89 -28.61
C THR A 5 -24.75 38.80 -28.00
N LEU A 6 -24.14 39.95 -27.68
CA LEU A 6 -22.86 40.01 -26.96
C LEU A 6 -22.94 39.39 -25.56
N ARG A 7 -24.04 39.61 -24.83
CA ARG A 7 -24.26 39.02 -23.50
C ARG A 7 -24.43 37.50 -23.59
N ASP A 8 -25.14 37.00 -24.59
CA ASP A 8 -25.32 35.55 -24.79
C ASP A 8 -24.00 34.87 -25.13
N TYR A 9 -23.19 35.46 -26.03
CA TYR A 9 -21.84 34.99 -26.32
C TYR A 9 -20.94 34.98 -25.08
N ALA A 10 -20.97 36.06 -24.28
CA ALA A 10 -20.19 36.13 -23.04
C ALA A 10 -20.62 35.06 -22.04
N THR A 11 -21.92 34.77 -21.94
CA THR A 11 -22.46 33.73 -21.05
C THR A 11 -22.02 32.33 -21.48
N VAL A 12 -22.09 32.03 -22.79
CA VAL A 12 -21.61 30.75 -23.33
C VAL A 12 -20.11 30.58 -23.12
N MET A 13 -19.32 31.63 -23.38
CA MET A 13 -17.87 31.60 -23.17
C MET A 13 -17.50 31.45 -21.69
N ALA A 14 -18.24 32.08 -20.78
CA ALA A 14 -18.06 31.91 -19.35
C ALA A 14 -18.39 30.48 -18.90
N ALA A 15 -19.48 29.89 -19.40
CA ALA A 15 -19.85 28.51 -19.10
C ALA A 15 -18.80 27.50 -19.61
N LEU A 16 -18.28 27.69 -20.82
CA LEU A 16 -17.22 26.85 -21.37
C LEU A 16 -15.92 26.97 -20.55
N THR A 17 -15.57 28.19 -20.15
CA THR A 17 -14.38 28.42 -19.31
C THR A 17 -14.55 27.76 -17.94
N ALA A 18 -15.72 27.89 -17.31
CA ALA A 18 -16.03 27.23 -16.04
C ALA A 18 -15.95 25.70 -16.15
N LEU A 19 -16.48 25.13 -17.22
CA LEU A 19 -16.40 23.68 -17.47
C LEU A 19 -14.94 23.21 -17.64
N LEU A 20 -14.13 23.95 -18.39
CA LEU A 20 -12.72 23.63 -18.59
C LEU A 20 -11.95 23.67 -17.26
N VAL A 21 -12.15 24.72 -16.47
CA VAL A 21 -11.54 24.86 -15.14
C VAL A 21 -11.98 23.72 -14.22
N PHE A 22 -13.26 23.34 -14.24
CA PHE A 22 -13.77 22.23 -13.44
C PHE A 22 -13.11 20.89 -13.82
N ILE A 23 -12.98 20.61 -15.12
CA ILE A 23 -12.31 19.39 -15.62
C ILE A 23 -10.84 19.38 -15.18
N LEU A 24 -10.10 20.48 -15.39
CA LEU A 24 -8.70 20.60 -15.00
C LEU A 24 -8.52 20.38 -13.49
N ASN A 25 -9.34 21.04 -12.67
CA ASN A 25 -9.31 20.88 -11.21
C ASN A 25 -9.64 19.46 -10.78
N SER A 26 -10.60 18.80 -11.43
CA SER A 26 -10.97 17.41 -11.13
C SER A 26 -9.80 16.46 -11.41
N VAL A 27 -9.13 16.62 -12.56
CA VAL A 27 -7.96 15.81 -12.94
C VAL A 27 -6.82 16.03 -11.96
N VAL A 28 -6.51 17.29 -11.63
CA VAL A 28 -5.47 17.63 -10.64
C VAL A 28 -5.81 17.05 -9.27
N MET A 29 -7.05 17.14 -8.82
CA MET A 29 -7.49 16.59 -7.54
C MET A 29 -7.32 15.06 -7.50
N VAL A 30 -7.72 14.36 -8.56
CA VAL A 30 -7.55 12.89 -8.66
C VAL A 30 -6.07 12.51 -8.64
N ARG A 31 -5.23 13.23 -9.38
CA ARG A 31 -3.77 13.02 -9.39
C ARG A 31 -3.15 13.25 -8.01
N ASN A 32 -3.51 14.34 -7.34
CA ASN A 32 -3.00 14.69 -6.02
C ASN A 32 -3.41 13.66 -4.96
N ARG A 33 -4.65 13.16 -5.00
CA ARG A 33 -5.11 12.07 -4.12
C ARG A 33 -4.28 10.80 -4.33
N ARG A 34 -3.98 10.43 -5.58
CA ARG A 34 -3.14 9.27 -5.89
C ARG A 34 -1.71 9.43 -5.34
N ILE A 35 -1.10 10.59 -5.55
CA ILE A 35 0.25 10.89 -5.01
C ILE A 35 0.24 10.84 -3.48
N SER A 36 -0.75 11.45 -2.84
CA SER A 36 -0.88 11.42 -1.37
C SER A 36 -1.07 10.00 -0.83
N ASN A 37 -1.87 9.16 -1.50
CA ASN A 37 -2.06 7.78 -1.07
C ASN A 37 -0.80 6.94 -1.26
N LEU A 38 -0.05 7.15 -2.35
CA LEU A 38 1.24 6.51 -2.56
C LEU A 38 2.25 6.93 -1.47
N ALA A 39 2.33 8.23 -1.16
CA ALA A 39 3.20 8.73 -0.10
C ALA A 39 2.87 8.10 1.26
N ARG A 40 1.58 8.00 1.63
CA ARG A 40 1.16 7.32 2.87
C ARG A 40 1.51 5.83 2.89
N PHE A 41 1.44 5.17 1.75
CA PHE A 41 1.82 3.75 1.65
C PHE A 41 3.32 3.58 1.90
N ILE A 42 4.14 4.42 1.26
CA ILE A 42 5.60 4.42 1.48
C ILE A 42 5.91 4.75 2.93
N GLU A 43 5.25 5.75 3.53
CA GLU A 43 5.46 6.11 4.93
C GLU A 43 5.13 4.97 5.91
N SER A 44 4.05 4.21 5.68
CA SER A 44 3.78 3.01 6.49
C SER A 44 4.77 1.89 6.23
N HIS A 45 5.23 1.71 4.99
CA HIS A 45 6.31 0.77 4.68
C HIS A 45 7.60 1.16 5.42
N ASP A 46 8.01 2.43 5.40
CA ASP A 46 9.19 2.92 6.13
C ASP A 46 9.06 2.70 7.64
N ARG A 47 7.86 2.93 8.22
CA ARG A 47 7.61 2.69 9.64
C ARG A 47 7.78 1.22 10.04
N LEU A 48 7.43 0.28 9.16
CA LEU A 48 7.69 -1.14 9.39
C LEU A 48 9.18 -1.43 9.59
N PHE A 49 10.08 -0.63 9.04
CA PHE A 49 11.54 -0.79 9.13
C PHE A 49 12.23 0.29 9.97
N SER A 50 11.46 1.06 10.75
CA SER A 50 12.01 2.02 11.70
C SER A 50 12.87 1.33 12.76
N ARG A 51 13.86 2.05 13.32
CA ARG A 51 14.94 1.50 14.17
C ARG A 51 14.47 0.54 15.28
N ASP A 52 13.33 0.81 15.90
CA ASP A 52 12.78 0.04 17.02
C ASP A 52 11.58 -0.85 16.64
N SER A 53 11.31 -1.00 15.34
CA SER A 53 10.22 -1.83 14.85
C SER A 53 10.51 -3.33 15.04
N TYR A 54 9.45 -4.14 14.96
CA TYR A 54 9.59 -5.59 15.00
C TYR A 54 10.48 -6.10 13.85
N LEU A 55 10.26 -5.63 12.62
CA LEU A 55 11.06 -6.09 11.47
C LEU A 55 12.51 -5.63 11.58
N ALA A 56 12.77 -4.38 11.93
CA ALA A 56 14.15 -3.87 12.01
C ALA A 56 14.95 -4.62 13.08
N THR A 57 14.33 -4.88 14.24
CA THR A 57 14.99 -5.61 15.33
C THR A 57 15.28 -7.07 14.96
N ASN A 58 14.45 -7.66 14.09
CA ASN A 58 14.52 -9.08 13.74
C ASN A 58 14.98 -9.35 12.30
N VAL A 59 15.44 -8.34 11.56
CA VAL A 59 15.65 -8.44 10.10
C VAL A 59 16.61 -9.57 9.72
N LEU A 60 17.72 -9.71 10.45
CA LEU A 60 18.72 -10.74 10.20
C LEU A 60 18.18 -12.15 10.47
N ALA A 61 17.46 -12.33 11.59
CA ALA A 61 16.84 -13.61 11.94
C ALA A 61 15.74 -13.97 10.93
N LEU A 62 14.99 -12.96 10.49
CA LEU A 62 13.95 -13.10 9.49
C LEU A 62 14.54 -13.52 8.15
N GLU A 63 15.62 -12.88 7.67
CA GLU A 63 16.32 -13.23 6.42
C GLU A 63 16.94 -14.63 6.42
N ARG A 64 17.45 -15.09 7.57
CA ARG A 64 17.97 -16.44 7.74
C ARG A 64 16.89 -17.50 7.91
N GLY A 65 15.64 -17.09 8.19
CA GLY A 65 14.54 -18.01 8.49
C GLY A 65 14.65 -18.63 9.89
N GLU A 66 15.40 -17.98 10.78
CA GLU A 66 15.66 -18.42 12.16
C GLU A 66 14.75 -17.71 13.17
N LEU A 67 13.92 -16.76 12.71
CA LEU A 67 13.05 -15.99 13.59
C LEU A 67 11.97 -16.88 14.22
N VAL A 68 12.05 -17.01 15.54
CA VAL A 68 11.02 -17.64 16.37
C VAL A 68 10.47 -16.58 17.31
N ARG A 69 9.13 -16.50 17.40
CA ARG A 69 8.43 -15.55 18.26
C ARG A 69 8.44 -16.05 19.70
N ASP A 70 9.02 -15.25 20.60
CA ASP A 70 8.98 -15.49 22.04
C ASP A 70 7.81 -14.71 22.66
N PHE A 71 6.76 -15.43 23.02
CA PHE A 71 5.56 -14.85 23.64
C PHE A 71 5.76 -14.37 25.09
N SER A 72 6.89 -14.72 25.72
CA SER A 72 7.23 -14.25 27.06
C SER A 72 7.84 -12.84 27.05
N ASP A 73 8.44 -12.42 25.92
CA ASP A 73 8.94 -11.06 25.72
C ASP A 73 7.80 -10.10 25.36
N GLN A 74 7.19 -9.50 26.38
CA GLN A 74 6.09 -8.55 26.20
C GLN A 74 6.46 -7.31 25.37
N ALA A 75 7.73 -6.90 25.37
CA ALA A 75 8.16 -5.74 24.57
C ALA A 75 8.18 -6.10 23.08
N MET A 76 8.69 -7.28 22.76
CA MET A 76 8.69 -7.80 21.40
C MET A 76 7.28 -8.11 20.90
N GLU A 77 6.42 -8.66 21.75
CA GLU A 77 5.00 -8.88 21.45
C GLU A 77 4.27 -7.58 21.12
N ARG A 78 4.53 -6.52 21.88
CA ARG A 78 3.96 -5.19 21.57
C ARG A 78 4.41 -4.69 20.21
N ARG A 79 5.70 -4.84 19.88
CA ARG A 79 6.24 -4.45 18.56
C ARG A 79 5.61 -5.27 17.44
N PHE A 80 5.35 -6.55 17.65
CA PHE A 80 4.65 -7.41 16.69
C PHE A 80 3.23 -6.90 16.41
N HIS A 81 2.48 -6.53 17.45
CA HIS A 81 1.13 -5.97 17.29
C HIS A 81 1.15 -4.61 16.58
N LEU A 82 2.12 -3.75 16.88
CA LEU A 82 2.28 -2.47 16.16
C LEU A 82 2.63 -2.69 14.68
N MET A 83 3.45 -3.70 14.37
CA MET A 83 3.73 -4.09 12.99
C MET A 83 2.45 -4.54 12.28
N LEU A 84 1.59 -5.32 12.92
CA LEU A 84 0.29 -5.73 12.36
C LEU A 84 -0.60 -4.53 12.02
N LEU A 85 -0.66 -3.52 12.89
CA LEU A 85 -1.41 -2.29 12.63
C LEU A 85 -0.88 -1.51 11.42
N GLU A 86 0.44 -1.41 11.27
CA GLU A 86 1.05 -0.75 10.10
C GLU A 86 0.80 -1.55 8.81
N ILE A 87 0.84 -2.89 8.87
CA ILE A 87 0.47 -3.77 7.75
C ILE A 87 -1.01 -3.59 7.39
N GLU A 88 -1.89 -3.43 8.36
CA GLU A 88 -3.32 -3.17 8.12
C GLU A 88 -3.53 -1.83 7.41
N HIS A 89 -2.81 -0.78 7.82
CA HIS A 89 -2.86 0.51 7.13
C HIS A 89 -2.37 0.39 5.68
N MET A 90 -1.31 -0.36 5.44
CA MET A 90 -0.86 -0.68 4.08
C MET A 90 -1.92 -1.46 3.28
N ALA A 91 -2.59 -2.43 3.90
CA ALA A 91 -3.64 -3.21 3.26
C ALA A 91 -4.84 -2.35 2.84
N LEU A 92 -5.26 -1.40 3.68
CA LEU A 92 -6.30 -0.42 3.34
C LEU A 92 -5.90 0.41 2.12
N LEU A 93 -4.68 0.96 2.12
CA LEU A 93 -4.17 1.76 1.00
C LEU A 93 -4.03 0.93 -0.29
N ALA A 94 -3.59 -0.32 -0.17
CA ALA A 94 -3.51 -1.27 -1.28
C ALA A 94 -4.89 -1.57 -1.89
N ASN A 95 -5.91 -1.79 -1.06
CA ASN A 95 -7.29 -2.03 -1.51
C ASN A 95 -7.88 -0.83 -2.28
N HIS A 96 -7.47 0.39 -1.92
CA HIS A 96 -7.84 1.61 -2.64
C HIS A 96 -6.96 1.90 -3.86
N ARG A 97 -6.20 0.91 -4.35
CA ARG A 97 -5.32 1.00 -5.53
C ARG A 97 -4.31 2.15 -5.44
N ALA A 98 -3.87 2.49 -4.23
CA ALA A 98 -2.84 3.50 -4.03
C ALA A 98 -1.54 3.14 -4.75
N VAL A 99 -1.19 1.84 -4.71
CA VAL A 99 0.04 1.28 -5.25
C VAL A 99 -0.27 0.09 -6.16
N PRO A 100 0.33 -0.02 -7.35
CA PRO A 100 0.18 -1.19 -8.20
C PRO A 100 0.63 -2.48 -7.50
N ARG A 101 -0.03 -3.60 -7.81
CA ARG A 101 0.21 -4.87 -7.09
C ARG A 101 1.64 -5.39 -7.22
N HIS A 102 2.26 -5.26 -8.40
CA HIS A 102 3.65 -5.67 -8.62
C HIS A 102 4.64 -4.87 -7.76
N THR A 103 4.39 -3.57 -7.55
CA THR A 103 5.21 -2.73 -6.67
C THR A 103 5.09 -3.20 -5.23
N GLN A 104 3.88 -3.57 -4.77
CA GLN A 104 3.68 -4.14 -3.43
C GLN A 104 4.50 -5.42 -3.24
N VAL A 105 4.47 -6.33 -4.24
CA VAL A 105 5.22 -7.61 -4.22
C VAL A 105 6.71 -7.34 -4.13
N TYR A 106 7.22 -6.41 -4.94
CA TYR A 106 8.63 -6.04 -4.91
C TYR A 106 9.07 -5.44 -3.57
N MET A 107 8.27 -4.53 -3.01
CA MET A 107 8.63 -3.81 -1.78
C MET A 107 8.53 -4.68 -0.52
N PHE A 108 7.61 -5.65 -0.49
CA PHE A 108 7.25 -6.32 0.76
C PHE A 108 6.99 -7.83 0.65
N GLY A 109 7.04 -8.41 -0.54
CA GLY A 109 6.68 -9.80 -0.79
C GLY A 109 7.58 -10.84 -0.13
N SER A 110 8.89 -10.60 -0.06
CA SER A 110 9.82 -11.50 0.64
C SER A 110 9.54 -11.58 2.14
N TYR A 111 9.15 -10.45 2.74
CA TYR A 111 8.79 -10.36 4.15
C TYR A 111 7.44 -11.02 4.43
N SER A 112 6.44 -10.85 3.56
CA SER A 112 5.12 -11.42 3.79
C SER A 112 5.16 -12.94 3.90
N ARG A 113 5.95 -13.62 3.04
CA ARG A 113 6.16 -15.07 3.13
C ARG A 113 6.70 -15.51 4.50
N ARG A 114 7.68 -14.79 5.02
CA ARG A 114 8.35 -15.12 6.28
C ARG A 114 7.49 -14.77 7.49
N LEU A 115 6.77 -13.65 7.44
CA LEU A 115 5.86 -13.24 8.51
C LEU A 115 4.69 -14.21 8.68
N ARG A 116 4.22 -14.82 7.60
CA ARG A 116 3.12 -15.79 7.67
C ARG A 116 3.36 -16.87 8.71
N VAL A 117 4.58 -17.36 8.89
CA VAL A 117 4.85 -18.46 9.83
C VAL A 117 4.81 -18.05 11.31
N LEU A 118 4.80 -16.75 11.60
CA LEU A 118 4.84 -16.20 12.97
C LEU A 118 3.45 -16.05 13.60
N PHE A 119 2.38 -16.17 12.79
CA PHE A 119 1.01 -16.06 13.28
C PHE A 119 0.55 -17.35 13.93
N THR A 120 -0.02 -17.21 15.13
CA THR A 120 -0.75 -18.28 15.79
C THR A 120 -2.06 -18.56 15.05
N GLU A 121 -2.63 -19.76 15.23
CA GLU A 121 -3.92 -20.10 14.65
C GLU A 121 -5.05 -19.18 15.14
N LYS A 122 -4.99 -18.76 16.40
CA LYS A 122 -5.95 -17.81 16.97
C LYS A 122 -5.89 -16.44 16.29
N GLU A 123 -4.70 -15.94 15.96
CA GLU A 123 -4.53 -14.69 15.22
C GLU A 123 -5.04 -14.83 13.79
N ARG A 124 -4.75 -15.96 13.11
CA ARG A 124 -5.27 -16.27 11.77
C ARG A 124 -6.78 -16.24 11.67
N GLN A 125 -7.46 -16.71 12.72
CA GLN A 125 -8.91 -16.76 12.79
C GLN A 125 -9.53 -15.49 13.40
N SER A 126 -8.69 -14.51 13.79
CA SER A 126 -9.16 -13.30 14.45
C SER A 126 -9.74 -12.30 13.46
N MET A 127 -10.96 -11.83 13.73
CA MET A 127 -11.56 -10.71 13.01
C MET A 127 -10.70 -9.43 13.10
N PHE A 128 -9.96 -9.23 14.20
CA PHE A 128 -9.17 -8.02 14.41
C PHE A 128 -7.98 -7.89 13.46
N TRP A 129 -7.48 -9.01 12.94
CA TRP A 129 -6.28 -9.04 12.09
C TRP A 129 -6.55 -9.56 10.68
N GLU A 130 -7.81 -9.86 10.37
CA GLU A 130 -8.24 -10.47 9.11
C GLU A 130 -7.70 -9.72 7.90
N LEU A 131 -7.79 -8.38 7.91
CA LEU A 131 -7.33 -7.55 6.79
C LEU A 131 -5.81 -7.64 6.58
N ALA A 132 -5.03 -7.49 7.66
CA ALA A 132 -3.58 -7.57 7.62
C ALA A 132 -3.10 -8.96 7.17
N ILE A 133 -3.66 -10.02 7.76
CA ILE A 133 -3.30 -11.41 7.44
C ILE A 133 -3.66 -11.74 5.99
N ARG A 134 -4.87 -11.41 5.54
CA ARG A 134 -5.28 -11.63 4.16
C ARG A 134 -4.39 -10.90 3.16
N PHE A 135 -4.00 -9.67 3.49
CA PHE A 135 -3.06 -8.91 2.66
C PHE A 135 -1.70 -9.61 2.56
N LEU A 136 -1.15 -10.08 3.68
CA LEU A 136 0.11 -10.82 3.71
C LEU A 136 0.03 -12.15 2.96
N ASP A 137 -1.05 -12.91 3.14
CA ASP A 137 -1.28 -14.19 2.47
C ASP A 137 -1.31 -14.00 0.94
N GLN A 138 -2.12 -13.06 0.46
CA GLN A 138 -2.19 -12.75 -0.96
C GLN A 138 -0.84 -12.26 -1.50
N LEU A 139 -0.12 -11.45 -0.72
CA LEU A 139 1.18 -10.92 -1.16
C LEU A 139 2.23 -12.03 -1.24
N ALA A 140 2.20 -12.99 -0.31
CA ALA A 140 3.06 -14.15 -0.35
C ALA A 140 2.77 -15.04 -1.57
N GLU A 141 1.50 -15.31 -1.87
CA GLU A 141 1.10 -16.04 -3.07
C GLU A 141 1.55 -15.33 -4.36
N ASP A 142 1.41 -14.00 -4.41
CA ASP A 142 1.89 -13.20 -5.52
C ASP A 142 3.40 -13.25 -5.66
N THR A 143 4.12 -13.28 -4.54
CA THR A 143 5.58 -13.41 -4.51
C THR A 143 6.01 -14.77 -5.07
N ASP A 144 5.35 -15.85 -4.65
CA ASP A 144 5.61 -17.20 -5.16
C ASP A 144 5.34 -17.30 -6.67
N ARG A 145 4.36 -16.55 -7.19
CA ARG A 145 4.13 -16.43 -8.64
C ARG A 145 5.22 -15.60 -9.32
N TYR A 146 5.60 -14.49 -8.72
CA TYR A 146 6.59 -13.55 -9.27
C TYR A 146 8.01 -14.13 -9.33
N GLU A 147 8.39 -14.98 -8.36
CA GLU A 147 9.68 -15.69 -8.34
C GLU A 147 9.82 -16.66 -9.53
N LYS A 148 8.72 -17.27 -9.98
CA LYS A 148 8.70 -18.21 -11.11
C LYS A 148 8.89 -17.54 -12.47
N LEU A 149 8.75 -16.21 -12.54
CA LEU A 149 8.91 -15.46 -13.77
C LEU A 149 10.39 -15.32 -14.15
N THR A 150 10.67 -15.28 -15.44
CA THR A 150 12.01 -14.90 -15.94
C THR A 150 12.26 -13.42 -15.67
N ARG A 151 13.54 -13.00 -15.72
CA ARG A 151 13.90 -11.58 -15.56
C ARG A 151 13.20 -10.69 -16.60
N GLU A 152 13.17 -11.10 -17.86
CA GLU A 152 12.50 -10.36 -18.95
C GLU A 152 10.98 -10.23 -18.71
N GLN A 153 10.35 -11.27 -18.16
CA GLN A 153 8.93 -11.21 -17.78
C GLN A 153 8.69 -10.26 -16.60
N ARG A 154 9.64 -10.18 -15.65
CA ARG A 154 9.58 -9.24 -14.53
C ARG A 154 9.76 -7.79 -14.94
N GLU A 155 10.60 -7.51 -15.94
CA GLU A 155 10.84 -6.15 -16.45
C GLU A 155 9.57 -5.51 -17.04
N ARG A 156 8.65 -6.30 -17.59
CA ARG A 156 7.33 -5.82 -18.08
C ARG A 156 6.41 -5.25 -16.99
N PHE A 157 6.74 -5.43 -15.71
CA PHE A 157 5.97 -4.83 -14.62
C PHE A 157 6.45 -3.42 -14.25
N TRP A 158 7.62 -3.01 -14.74
CA TRP A 158 8.26 -1.73 -14.41
C TRP A 158 8.21 -0.71 -15.54
N HIS A 159 7.79 -1.12 -16.73
CA HIS A 159 7.61 -0.32 -17.94
C HIS A 159 6.13 -0.18 -18.28
#